data_AF-A0A1M5HBX0-F1
#
_entry.id   AF-A0A1M5HBX0-F1
#
_cell.length_a   1.000
_cell.length_b   1.000
_cell.length_c   1.000
_cell.angle_alpha   90.00
_cell.angle_beta   90.00
_cell.angle_gamma   90.00
#
_symmetry.space_group_name_H-M   'P 1'
#
loop_
_entity.id
_entity.type
_entity.pdbx_description
1 polymer ?
#
loop_
_entity_poly.entity_id
_entity_poly.type
_entity_poly.pdbx_seq_one_letter_code
_entity_poly.pdbx_strand_id
1 'polypeptide(L)'
;MAENKIIVRTESENLWWGIYGLNEKTGWEDLTLFDESHEKIGRLCLCTKSYLRAVLEDLVDDENEIEFRDIVQRHLSGEVCNYWFCYDEREDEDFFEVDFEAPKNEKGVKPSYIEIFHPDEGIGIDTIQSAVNTFAKDFLHIDHSTVEVVCDVPLEEAVKSFKVHQERFGDGDINVLFSDKVITELSVLWKMEKEQVLDKLKVSI
;
A
#
# COMPACT_ATOMS: atom_id res chain seq x y z
N MET A 1 -27.62 -5.91 7.76
CA MET A 1 -27.03 -4.62 7.34
C MET A 1 -26.19 -4.92 6.12
N ALA A 2 -26.28 -4.12 5.07
CA ALA A 2 -25.41 -4.32 3.91
C ALA A 2 -23.97 -4.14 4.39
N GLU A 3 -23.12 -5.12 4.13
CA GLU A 3 -21.70 -5.05 4.45
C GLU A 3 -21.07 -4.12 3.41
N ASN A 4 -20.50 -2.99 3.83
CA ASN A 4 -19.92 -2.04 2.88
C ASN A 4 -18.62 -2.63 2.33
N LYS A 5 -18.58 -3.00 1.05
CA LYS A 5 -17.35 -3.49 0.44
C LYS A 5 -16.56 -2.35 -0.19
N ILE A 6 -15.26 -2.32 0.09
CA ILE A 6 -14.29 -1.42 -0.53
C ILE A 6 -13.40 -2.26 -1.44
N ILE A 7 -13.35 -1.89 -2.71
CA ILE A 7 -12.51 -2.53 -3.72
C ILE A 7 -11.23 -1.70 -3.83
N VAL A 8 -10.08 -2.33 -3.69
CA VAL A 8 -8.76 -1.69 -3.73
C VAL A 8 -8.03 -2.13 -4.99
N ARG A 9 -7.56 -1.16 -5.77
CA ARG A 9 -6.61 -1.37 -6.86
C ARG A 9 -5.25 -0.80 -6.50
N THR A 10 -4.22 -1.46 -6.99
CA THR A 10 -2.81 -1.13 -6.76
C THR A 10 -2.18 -0.72 -8.09
N GLU A 11 -1.15 0.11 -8.06
CA GLU A 11 -0.57 0.65 -9.31
C GLU A 11 0.73 -0.03 -9.72
N SER A 12 1.46 -0.62 -8.77
CA SER A 12 2.83 -1.06 -9.00
C SER A 12 2.99 -2.58 -9.20
N GLU A 13 3.89 -2.98 -10.10
CA GLU A 13 4.27 -4.39 -10.27
C GLU A 13 5.14 -4.91 -9.11
N ASN A 14 5.97 -4.04 -8.51
CA ASN A 14 6.87 -4.38 -7.41
C ASN A 14 6.11 -4.84 -6.16
N LEU A 15 4.92 -4.30 -5.91
CA LEU A 15 4.04 -4.84 -4.89
C LEU A 15 3.70 -6.31 -5.17
N TRP A 16 3.27 -6.62 -6.38
CA TRP A 16 2.87 -7.98 -6.76
C TRP A 16 4.06 -8.95 -6.76
N TRP A 17 5.27 -8.50 -7.12
CA TRP A 17 6.48 -9.31 -6.94
C TRP A 17 6.70 -9.68 -5.47
N GLY A 18 6.50 -8.72 -4.56
CA GLY A 18 6.60 -8.94 -3.12
C GLY A 18 5.50 -9.86 -2.57
N ILE A 19 4.25 -9.67 -2.98
CA ILE A 19 3.10 -10.50 -2.58
C ILE A 19 3.29 -11.94 -3.03
N TYR A 20 3.81 -12.16 -4.25
CA TYR A 20 4.12 -13.49 -4.76
C TYR A 20 5.42 -14.08 -4.20
N GLY A 21 6.19 -13.33 -3.40
CA GLY A 21 7.45 -13.78 -2.82
C GLY A 21 8.59 -13.91 -3.83
N LEU A 22 8.49 -13.21 -4.98
CA LEU A 22 9.56 -13.10 -5.96
C LEU A 22 10.66 -12.12 -5.49
N ASN A 23 10.28 -11.14 -4.66
CA ASN A 23 11.18 -10.19 -4.02
C ASN A 23 10.71 -9.88 -2.58
N GLU A 24 11.48 -9.09 -1.85
CA GLU A 24 11.01 -8.43 -0.64
C GLU A 24 9.78 -7.55 -0.93
N LYS A 25 8.90 -7.43 0.06
CA LYS A 25 7.70 -6.60 -0.05
C LYS A 25 8.10 -5.13 -0.12
N THR A 26 7.45 -4.39 -1.02
CA THR A 26 7.63 -2.93 -1.10
C THR A 26 7.19 -2.26 0.20
N GLY A 27 7.84 -1.15 0.51
CA GLY A 27 7.47 -0.33 1.65
C GLY A 27 6.45 0.78 1.33
N TRP A 28 6.19 1.02 0.05
CA TRP A 28 5.34 2.09 -0.47
C TRP A 28 4.47 1.60 -1.63
N GLU A 29 3.21 2.03 -1.66
CA GLU A 29 2.26 1.73 -2.73
C GLU A 29 1.17 2.81 -2.84
N ASP A 30 0.73 3.11 -4.06
CA ASP A 30 -0.47 3.90 -4.30
C ASP A 30 -1.72 3.00 -4.40
N LEU A 31 -2.76 3.35 -3.66
CA LEU A 31 -4.02 2.64 -3.61
C LEU A 31 -5.13 3.50 -4.19
N THR A 32 -5.91 2.95 -5.11
CA THR A 32 -7.18 3.55 -5.55
C THR A 32 -8.34 2.76 -4.97
N LEU A 33 -9.23 3.46 -4.27
CA LEU A 33 -10.39 2.88 -3.58
C LEU A 33 -11.66 3.09 -4.41
N PHE A 34 -12.47 2.05 -4.50
CA PHE A 34 -13.78 2.06 -5.15
C PHE A 34 -14.84 1.44 -4.23
N ASP A 35 -16.09 1.86 -4.41
CA ASP A 35 -17.24 1.22 -3.78
C ASP A 35 -17.73 0.00 -4.58
N GLU A 36 -18.81 -0.64 -4.11
CA GLU A 36 -19.43 -1.78 -4.81
C GLU A 36 -20.01 -1.44 -6.19
N SER A 37 -20.32 -0.17 -6.43
CA SER A 37 -20.81 0.33 -7.71
C SER A 37 -19.67 0.67 -8.68
N HIS A 38 -18.41 0.44 -8.26
CA HIS A 38 -17.19 0.84 -8.96
C HIS A 38 -17.02 2.36 -9.10
N GLU A 39 -17.69 3.15 -8.26
CA GLU A 39 -17.42 4.58 -8.15
C GLU A 39 -16.16 4.80 -7.31
N LYS A 40 -15.30 5.73 -7.75
CA LYS A 40 -14.04 6.03 -7.05
C LYS A 40 -14.34 6.76 -5.74
N ILE A 41 -13.84 6.22 -4.64
CA ILE A 41 -13.92 6.81 -3.30
C ILE A 41 -12.75 7.78 -3.08
N GLY A 42 -11.54 7.40 -3.52
CA GLY A 42 -10.34 8.19 -3.29
C GLY A 42 -9.08 7.49 -3.77
N ARG A 43 -7.95 8.20 -3.66
CA ARG A 43 -6.59 7.65 -3.83
C ARG A 43 -5.83 7.92 -2.53
N LEU A 44 -5.03 6.96 -2.09
CA LEU A 44 -4.26 7.02 -0.85
C LEU A 44 -2.89 6.40 -1.08
N CYS A 45 -1.88 6.87 -0.34
CA CYS A 45 -0.58 6.23 -0.34
C CYS A 45 -0.49 5.37 0.91
N LEU A 46 0.03 4.16 0.77
CA LEU A 46 0.37 3.31 1.89
C LEU A 46 1.88 3.28 2.07
N CYS A 47 2.34 3.84 3.18
CA CYS A 47 3.75 3.87 3.60
C CYS A 47 3.93 2.97 4.81
N THR A 48 4.95 2.11 4.78
CA THR A 48 5.33 1.24 5.91
C THR A 48 6.55 1.79 6.64
N LYS A 49 6.88 1.21 7.80
CA LYS A 49 8.06 1.63 8.57
C LYS A 49 9.37 1.52 7.79
N SER A 50 9.51 0.53 6.90
CA SER A 50 10.72 0.35 6.10
C SER A 50 10.94 1.51 5.13
N TYR A 51 9.89 1.91 4.41
CA TYR A 51 9.91 3.07 3.52
C TYR A 51 10.19 4.36 4.28
N LEU A 52 9.47 4.58 5.39
CA LEU A 52 9.61 5.80 6.18
C LEU A 52 11.02 5.95 6.80
N ARG A 53 11.68 4.85 7.15
CA ARG A 53 13.09 4.89 7.56
C ARG A 53 14.01 5.35 6.44
N ALA A 54 13.83 4.80 5.23
CA ALA A 54 14.62 5.21 4.07
C ALA A 54 14.42 6.70 3.76
N VAL A 55 13.19 7.19 3.80
CA VAL A 55 12.89 8.63 3.61
C VAL A 55 13.58 9.49 4.67
N LEU A 56 13.61 9.07 5.94
CA LEU A 56 14.31 9.83 6.98
C LEU A 56 15.83 9.92 6.76
N GLU A 57 16.45 8.90 6.17
CA GLU A 57 17.88 8.92 5.84
C GLU A 57 18.17 9.99 4.78
N ASP A 58 17.27 10.16 3.81
CA ASP A 58 17.40 11.17 2.75
C ASP A 58 17.11 12.61 3.25
N LEU A 59 16.28 12.76 4.28
CA LEU A 59 15.84 14.07 4.80
C LEU A 59 16.64 14.57 6.02
N VAL A 60 17.71 13.87 6.43
CA VAL A 60 18.40 14.14 7.71
C VAL A 60 18.93 15.58 7.85
N ASP A 61 19.28 16.22 6.73
CA ASP A 61 19.85 17.56 6.67
C ASP A 61 18.88 18.63 6.10
N ASP A 62 17.62 18.27 5.82
CA ASP A 62 16.63 19.25 5.34
C ASP A 62 15.96 19.96 6.53
N GLU A 63 16.28 21.25 6.70
CA GLU A 63 15.71 22.11 7.74
C GLU A 63 14.23 22.48 7.47
N ASN A 64 13.73 22.30 6.24
CA ASN A 64 12.33 22.59 5.90
C ASN A 64 11.40 21.44 6.29
N GLU A 65 11.94 20.24 6.51
CA GLU A 65 11.16 19.01 6.73
C GLU A 65 11.11 18.58 8.21
N ILE A 66 11.40 19.49 9.14
CA ILE A 66 11.45 19.18 10.58
C ILE A 66 10.14 18.58 11.09
N GLU A 67 8.99 19.16 10.70
CA GLU A 67 7.68 18.68 11.14
C GLU A 67 7.39 17.26 10.63
N PHE A 68 7.63 17.02 9.35
CA PHE A 68 7.49 15.70 8.74
C PHE A 68 8.38 14.67 9.44
N ARG A 69 9.67 15.00 9.63
CA ARG A 69 10.63 14.12 10.32
C ARG A 69 10.19 13.76 11.74
N ASP A 70 9.71 14.73 12.51
CA ASP A 70 9.25 14.50 13.87
C ASP A 70 8.03 13.56 13.91
N ILE A 71 7.12 13.69 12.95
CA ILE A 71 5.93 12.83 12.84
C ILE A 71 6.34 11.41 12.43
N VAL A 72 7.24 11.28 11.45
CA VAL A 72 7.75 9.98 11.02
C VAL A 72 8.49 9.28 12.16
N GLN A 73 9.39 9.95 12.88
CA GLN A 73 10.09 9.39 14.04
C GLN A 73 9.13 8.92 15.14
N ARG A 74 8.08 9.72 15.41
CA ARG A 74 7.01 9.32 16.34
C ARG A 74 6.28 8.07 15.86
N HIS A 75 5.93 8.00 14.57
CA HIS A 75 5.27 6.83 14.00
C HIS A 75 6.14 5.57 14.04
N LEU A 76 7.44 5.67 13.72
CA LEU A 76 8.37 4.54 13.73
C LEU A 76 8.48 3.87 15.11
N SER A 77 8.22 4.61 16.19
CA SER A 77 8.19 4.11 17.57
C SER A 77 6.81 3.60 18.02
N GLY A 78 5.77 3.76 17.20
CA GLY A 78 4.40 3.38 17.48
C GLY A 78 3.94 2.11 16.76
N GLU A 79 2.75 1.64 17.09
CA GLU A 79 2.13 0.42 16.55
C GLU A 79 0.73 0.70 15.94
N VAL A 80 0.40 1.97 15.73
CA VAL A 80 -0.88 2.40 15.18
C VAL A 80 -0.68 3.11 13.84
N CYS A 81 -1.70 3.06 13.00
CA CYS A 81 -1.72 3.86 11.78
C CYS A 81 -1.68 5.35 12.14
N ASN A 82 -0.85 6.11 11.41
CA ASN A 82 -0.88 7.58 11.41
C ASN A 82 -1.15 8.07 9.99
N TYR A 83 -1.41 9.37 9.86
CA TYR A 83 -1.69 10.00 8.58
C TYR A 83 -0.79 11.20 8.35
N TRP A 84 -0.34 11.36 7.12
CA TRP A 84 0.24 12.59 6.61
C TRP A 84 -0.68 13.17 5.55
N PHE A 85 -0.92 14.47 5.64
CA PHE A 85 -1.90 15.18 4.81
C PHE A 85 -1.16 16.13 3.88
N CYS A 86 -1.23 15.86 2.57
CA CYS A 86 -0.62 16.69 1.55
C CYS A 86 -1.68 17.67 1.04
N TYR A 87 -1.37 18.97 1.05
CA TYR A 87 -2.31 20.02 0.66
C TYR A 87 -1.75 20.77 -0.55
N ASP A 88 -2.62 21.02 -1.52
CA ASP A 88 -2.32 21.94 -2.62
C ASP A 88 -2.58 23.40 -2.17
N GLU A 89 -1.96 24.34 -2.87
CA GLU A 89 -2.31 25.76 -2.78
C GLU A 89 -3.49 26.07 -3.72
N ARG A 90 -4.38 26.99 -3.33
CA ARG A 90 -5.58 27.31 -4.13
C ARG A 90 -5.24 27.89 -5.50
N GLU A 91 -4.04 28.42 -5.63
CA GLU A 91 -3.49 29.01 -6.83
C GLU A 91 -2.81 27.98 -7.75
N ASP A 92 -2.67 26.73 -7.31
CA ASP A 92 -2.08 25.65 -8.13
C ASP A 92 -2.96 25.34 -9.35
N GLU A 93 -2.32 25.11 -10.49
CA GLU A 93 -3.00 24.82 -11.76
C GLU A 93 -3.87 23.56 -11.66
N ASP A 94 -3.38 22.57 -10.90
CA ASP A 94 -4.03 21.27 -10.69
C ASP A 94 -4.64 21.14 -9.28
N PHE A 95 -5.04 22.27 -8.65
CA PHE A 95 -5.62 22.29 -7.30
C PHE A 95 -6.72 21.23 -7.13
N PHE A 96 -6.52 20.35 -6.16
CA PHE A 96 -7.45 19.28 -5.84
C PHE A 96 -7.71 19.17 -4.33
N GLU A 97 -8.95 18.82 -3.97
CA GLU A 97 -9.33 18.46 -2.60
C GLU A 97 -9.96 17.07 -2.64
N VAL A 98 -9.58 16.20 -1.71
CA VAL A 98 -10.23 14.88 -1.57
C VAL A 98 -11.74 15.05 -1.36
N ASP A 99 -12.54 14.15 -1.92
CA ASP A 99 -14.01 14.27 -1.86
C ASP A 99 -14.62 13.88 -0.50
N PHE A 100 -13.88 13.16 0.34
CA PHE A 100 -14.30 12.74 1.67
C PHE A 100 -13.95 13.75 2.78
N GLU A 101 -14.44 13.52 4.00
CA GLU A 101 -14.12 14.36 5.16
C GLU A 101 -12.66 14.19 5.56
N ALA A 102 -11.93 15.29 5.71
CA ALA A 102 -10.51 15.31 6.04
C ALA A 102 -10.15 16.62 6.76
N PRO A 103 -9.10 16.66 7.59
CA PRO A 103 -8.70 17.88 8.28
C PRO A 103 -8.38 18.98 7.26
N LYS A 104 -8.82 20.20 7.57
CA LYS A 104 -8.49 21.37 6.77
C LYS A 104 -7.24 22.04 7.35
N ASN A 105 -6.38 22.54 6.47
CA ASN A 105 -5.26 23.39 6.89
C ASN A 105 -5.74 24.78 7.36
N GLU A 106 -4.81 25.65 7.75
CA GLU A 106 -5.11 27.02 8.23
C GLU A 106 -5.84 27.90 7.20
N LYS A 107 -5.71 27.57 5.90
CA LYS A 107 -6.40 28.23 4.79
C LYS A 107 -7.80 27.65 4.52
N GLY A 108 -8.24 26.66 5.29
CA GLY A 108 -9.54 26.00 5.14
C GLY A 108 -9.62 25.05 3.94
N VAL A 109 -8.47 24.55 3.47
CA VAL A 109 -8.34 23.62 2.33
C VAL A 109 -8.16 22.19 2.87
N LYS A 110 -8.91 21.22 2.33
CA LYS A 110 -8.72 19.79 2.57
C LYS A 110 -7.46 19.28 1.85
N PRO A 111 -6.84 18.18 2.29
CA PRO A 111 -5.72 17.59 1.56
C PRO A 111 -6.12 17.25 0.13
N SER A 112 -5.17 17.35 -0.80
CA SER A 112 -5.26 16.78 -2.15
C SER A 112 -5.00 15.28 -2.11
N TYR A 113 -4.19 14.83 -1.14
CA TYR A 113 -3.84 13.44 -0.96
C TYR A 113 -3.48 13.10 0.49
N ILE A 114 -3.62 11.82 0.85
CA ILE A 114 -3.32 11.32 2.20
C ILE A 114 -2.38 10.13 2.09
N GLU A 115 -1.32 10.19 2.89
CA GLU A 115 -0.44 9.05 3.13
C GLU A 115 -0.84 8.37 4.44
N ILE A 116 -1.06 7.07 4.39
CA ILE A 116 -1.25 6.21 5.55
C ILE A 116 0.11 5.68 5.95
N PHE A 117 0.51 5.97 7.18
CA PHE A 117 1.69 5.39 7.80
C PHE A 117 1.25 4.15 8.56
N HIS A 118 1.51 2.96 8.00
CA HIS A 118 1.14 1.68 8.58
C HIS A 118 2.32 1.08 9.39
N PRO A 119 2.07 0.48 10.56
CA PRO A 119 3.13 0.00 11.46
C PRO A 119 3.90 -1.23 10.95
N ASP A 120 3.44 -1.87 9.88
CA ASP A 120 4.12 -3.02 9.26
C ASP A 120 5.45 -2.62 8.61
N GLU A 121 6.28 -3.62 8.29
CA GLU A 121 7.56 -3.43 7.60
C GLU A 121 7.46 -3.51 6.07
N GLY A 122 6.40 -4.09 5.53
CA GLY A 122 6.25 -4.28 4.09
C GLY A 122 4.81 -4.59 3.74
N ILE A 123 4.40 -4.22 2.53
CA ILE A 123 3.00 -4.22 2.14
C ILE A 123 2.59 -5.62 1.66
N GLY A 124 1.72 -6.26 2.44
CA GLY A 124 0.96 -7.45 2.05
C GLY A 124 -0.53 -7.16 1.87
N ILE A 125 -1.29 -8.19 1.52
CA ILE A 125 -2.75 -8.13 1.41
C ILE A 125 -3.36 -7.72 2.76
N ASP A 126 -2.94 -8.37 3.85
CA ASP A 126 -3.45 -8.07 5.20
C ASP A 126 -3.15 -6.62 5.59
N THR A 127 -1.96 -6.11 5.25
CA THR A 127 -1.52 -4.73 5.48
C THR A 127 -2.41 -3.73 4.74
N ILE A 128 -2.74 -4.00 3.47
CA ILE A 128 -3.66 -3.18 2.69
C ILE A 128 -5.05 -3.20 3.34
N GLN A 129 -5.55 -4.39 3.71
CA GLN A 129 -6.86 -4.54 4.33
C GLN A 129 -6.96 -3.82 5.67
N SER A 130 -5.95 -3.91 6.54
CA SER A 130 -5.94 -3.20 7.83
C SER A 130 -5.84 -1.69 7.64
N ALA A 131 -5.00 -1.22 6.72
CA ALA A 131 -4.86 0.19 6.39
C ALA A 131 -6.17 0.79 5.88
N VAL A 132 -6.80 0.15 4.88
CA VAL A 132 -8.05 0.62 4.28
C VAL A 132 -9.21 0.57 5.28
N ASN A 133 -9.30 -0.47 6.12
CA ASN A 133 -10.33 -0.52 7.17
C ASN A 133 -10.16 0.61 8.19
N THR A 134 -8.92 0.91 8.58
CA THR A 134 -8.65 2.01 9.52
C THR A 134 -9.02 3.35 8.89
N PHE A 135 -8.60 3.58 7.64
CA PHE A 135 -8.98 4.76 6.87
C PHE A 135 -10.50 4.91 6.71
N ALA A 136 -11.21 3.83 6.34
CA ALA A 136 -12.65 3.85 6.13
C ALA A 136 -13.41 4.21 7.40
N LYS A 137 -12.94 3.73 8.55
CA LYS A 137 -13.48 4.10 9.85
C LYS A 137 -13.25 5.58 10.14
N ASP A 138 -12.02 6.06 9.96
CA ASP A 138 -11.61 7.39 10.40
C ASP A 138 -12.16 8.52 9.51
N PHE A 139 -12.28 8.28 8.19
CA PHE A 139 -12.64 9.33 7.22
C PHE A 139 -13.95 9.09 6.46
N LEU A 140 -14.39 7.83 6.34
CA LEU A 140 -15.65 7.50 5.65
C LEU A 140 -16.79 7.16 6.62
N HIS A 141 -16.50 7.09 7.92
CA HIS A 141 -17.43 6.67 8.97
C HIS A 141 -18.04 5.29 8.72
N ILE A 142 -17.23 4.37 8.18
CA ILE A 142 -17.59 2.96 7.94
C ILE A 142 -16.90 2.10 8.98
N ASP A 143 -17.64 1.67 10.01
CA ASP A 143 -17.09 0.86 11.11
C ASP A 143 -16.72 -0.57 10.68
N HIS A 144 -17.42 -1.11 9.69
CA HIS A 144 -17.25 -2.46 9.18
C HIS A 144 -17.30 -2.47 7.66
N SER A 145 -16.14 -2.72 7.04
CA SER A 145 -16.03 -2.95 5.61
C SER A 145 -15.33 -4.26 5.27
N THR A 146 -15.78 -4.89 4.18
CA THR A 146 -15.03 -5.95 3.54
C THR A 146 -14.09 -5.31 2.53
N VAL A 147 -12.78 -5.49 2.71
CA VAL A 147 -11.78 -4.95 1.79
C VAL A 147 -11.34 -6.04 0.81
N GLU A 148 -11.66 -5.84 -0.47
CA GLU A 148 -11.21 -6.71 -1.56
C GLU A 148 -10.05 -6.04 -2.29
N VAL A 149 -8.85 -6.64 -2.18
CA VAL A 149 -7.70 -6.25 -3.00
C VAL A 149 -7.80 -6.96 -4.33
N VAL A 150 -7.96 -6.20 -5.41
CA VAL A 150 -8.05 -6.75 -6.76
C VAL A 150 -6.67 -7.21 -7.19
N CYS A 151 -6.58 -8.47 -7.61
CA CYS A 151 -5.37 -9.03 -8.19
C CYS A 151 -5.22 -8.54 -9.63
N ASP A 152 -4.67 -7.34 -9.78
CA ASP A 152 -4.51 -6.69 -11.09
C ASP A 152 -3.37 -7.30 -11.92
N VAL A 153 -2.40 -7.97 -11.28
CA VAL A 153 -1.27 -8.63 -11.96
C VAL A 153 -1.28 -10.14 -11.69
N PRO A 154 -1.63 -10.99 -12.68
CA PRO A 154 -1.54 -12.44 -12.57
C PRO A 154 -0.10 -12.91 -12.28
N LEU A 155 0.05 -14.05 -11.59
CA LEU A 155 1.35 -14.61 -11.23
C LEU A 155 2.28 -14.77 -12.44
N GLU A 156 1.75 -15.28 -13.56
CA GLU A 156 2.53 -15.52 -14.78
C GLU A 156 3.10 -14.22 -15.37
N GLU A 157 2.33 -13.14 -15.28
CA GLU A 157 2.75 -11.81 -15.71
C GLU A 157 3.78 -11.21 -14.75
N ALA A 158 3.54 -11.32 -13.44
CA ALA A 158 4.48 -10.88 -12.41
C ALA A 158 5.84 -11.59 -12.51
N VAL A 159 5.86 -12.91 -12.74
CA VAL A 159 7.11 -13.66 -12.95
C VAL A 159 7.84 -13.18 -14.20
N LYS A 160 7.10 -12.95 -15.29
CA LYS A 160 7.70 -12.46 -16.54
C LYS A 160 8.31 -11.09 -16.36
N SER A 161 7.58 -10.15 -15.75
CA SER A 161 8.08 -8.78 -15.56
C SER A 161 9.21 -8.72 -14.55
N PHE A 162 9.16 -9.54 -13.49
CA PHE A 162 10.26 -9.73 -12.55
C PHE A 162 11.53 -10.23 -13.24
N LYS A 163 11.43 -11.25 -14.11
CA LYS A 163 12.59 -11.75 -14.88
C LYS A 163 13.20 -10.68 -15.78
N VAL A 164 12.37 -9.89 -16.47
CA VAL A 164 12.83 -8.76 -17.29
C VAL A 164 13.53 -7.70 -16.43
N HIS A 165 13.02 -7.43 -15.23
CA HIS A 165 13.65 -6.52 -14.29
C HIS A 165 15.03 -7.05 -13.83
N GLN A 166 15.12 -8.34 -13.48
CA GLN A 166 16.37 -8.99 -13.09
C GLN A 166 17.42 -8.95 -14.21
N GLU A 167 17.04 -9.20 -15.46
CA GLU A 167 17.96 -9.11 -16.60
C GLU A 167 18.54 -7.70 -16.81
N ARG A 168 17.79 -6.66 -16.43
CA ARG A 168 18.18 -5.26 -16.63
C ARG A 168 18.96 -4.67 -15.48
N PHE A 169 18.61 -5.05 -14.25
CA PHE A 169 19.05 -4.36 -13.04
C PHE A 169 19.58 -5.31 -11.95
N GLY A 170 19.48 -6.63 -12.14
CA GLY A 170 19.90 -7.62 -11.15
C GLY A 170 21.37 -8.01 -11.30
N ASP A 171 21.99 -8.39 -10.18
CA ASP A 171 23.37 -8.89 -10.11
C ASP A 171 23.45 -10.43 -10.23
N GLY A 172 22.63 -11.03 -11.11
CA GLY A 172 22.65 -12.46 -11.43
C GLY A 172 21.36 -13.22 -11.11
N ASP A 173 21.40 -14.54 -11.23
CA ASP A 173 20.24 -15.41 -11.01
C ASP A 173 19.84 -15.44 -9.53
N ILE A 174 18.62 -14.98 -9.22
CA ILE A 174 18.04 -15.05 -7.87
C ILE A 174 17.36 -16.40 -7.67
N ASN A 175 17.75 -17.11 -6.60
CA ASN A 175 17.04 -18.30 -6.16
C ASN A 175 15.80 -17.90 -5.34
N VAL A 176 14.61 -18.05 -5.93
CA VAL A 176 13.35 -17.72 -5.27
C VAL A 176 12.96 -18.84 -4.30
N LEU A 177 12.83 -18.48 -3.02
CA LEU A 177 12.35 -19.37 -1.96
C LEU A 177 11.09 -18.79 -1.35
N PHE A 178 9.99 -19.56 -1.38
CA PHE A 178 8.71 -19.11 -0.84
C PHE A 178 8.63 -19.39 0.66
N SER A 179 8.39 -18.35 1.45
CA SER A 179 8.16 -18.48 2.89
C SER A 179 6.75 -19.01 3.18
N ASP A 180 6.57 -19.66 4.33
CA ASP A 180 5.25 -20.09 4.81
C ASP A 180 4.25 -18.92 4.94
N LYS A 181 4.76 -17.71 5.20
CA LYS A 181 3.94 -16.49 5.28
C LYS A 181 3.34 -16.16 3.91
N VAL A 182 4.16 -16.15 2.86
CA VAL A 182 3.70 -15.94 1.47
C VAL A 182 2.69 -17.00 1.06
N ILE A 183 2.98 -18.28 1.34
CA ILE A 183 2.07 -19.39 1.01
C ILE A 183 0.73 -19.22 1.73
N THR A 184 0.74 -18.81 3.00
CA THR A 184 -0.48 -18.60 3.78
C THR A 184 -1.30 -17.44 3.22
N GLU A 185 -0.67 -16.30 2.96
CA GLU A 185 -1.31 -15.12 2.38
C GLU A 185 -1.96 -15.42 1.02
N LEU A 186 -1.22 -16.08 0.13
CA LEU A 186 -1.74 -16.47 -1.18
C LEU A 186 -2.82 -17.55 -1.12
N SER A 187 -2.82 -18.41 -0.10
CA SER A 187 -3.91 -19.39 0.11
C SER A 187 -5.25 -18.70 0.35
N VAL A 188 -5.23 -17.58 1.08
CA VAL A 188 -6.42 -16.76 1.32
C VAL A 188 -6.82 -16.03 0.05
N LEU A 189 -5.85 -15.35 -0.59
CA LEU A 189 -6.09 -14.57 -1.81
C LEU A 189 -6.66 -15.42 -2.95
N TRP A 190 -6.07 -16.59 -3.21
CA TRP A 190 -6.47 -17.47 -4.30
C TRP A 190 -7.55 -18.47 -3.91
N LYS A 191 -7.93 -18.53 -2.63
CA LYS A 191 -8.89 -19.51 -2.09
C LYS A 191 -8.48 -20.94 -2.44
N MET A 192 -7.20 -21.25 -2.21
CA MET A 192 -6.54 -22.52 -2.54
C MET A 192 -5.89 -23.11 -1.29
N GLU A 193 -5.72 -24.43 -1.25
CA GLU A 193 -4.95 -25.07 -0.17
C GLU A 193 -3.45 -24.72 -0.29
N LYS A 194 -2.75 -24.62 0.85
CA LYS A 194 -1.33 -24.22 0.90
C LYS A 194 -0.42 -25.07 0.00
N GLU A 195 -0.67 -26.37 -0.09
CA GLU A 195 0.08 -27.27 -0.97
C GLU A 195 -0.12 -26.91 -2.45
N GLN A 196 -1.35 -26.61 -2.86
CA GLN A 196 -1.67 -26.18 -4.23
C GLN A 196 -1.04 -24.83 -4.57
N VAL A 197 -1.01 -23.90 -3.61
CA VAL A 197 -0.33 -22.61 -3.74
C VAL A 197 1.16 -22.82 -4.00
N LEU A 198 1.81 -23.65 -3.17
CA LEU A 198 3.24 -23.94 -3.30
C LEU A 198 3.58 -24.60 -4.64
N ASP A 199 2.77 -25.57 -5.07
CA ASP A 199 2.95 -26.23 -6.36
C ASP A 199 2.80 -25.24 -7.52
N LYS A 200 1.77 -24.37 -7.47
CA LYS A 200 1.57 -23.32 -8.48
C LYS A 200 2.77 -22.39 -8.56
N LEU A 201 3.26 -21.90 -7.43
CA LEU A 201 4.43 -21.01 -7.36
C LEU A 201 5.68 -21.67 -7.94
N LYS A 202 5.96 -22.93 -7.59
CA LYS A 202 7.12 -23.69 -8.10
C LYS A 202 7.09 -23.95 -9.60
N VAL A 203 5.90 -24.14 -10.18
CA VAL A 203 5.75 -24.37 -11.62
C VAL A 203 5.97 -23.08 -12.43
N SER A 204 5.70 -21.92 -11.82
CA SER A 204 5.79 -20.63 -12.50
C SER A 204 7.22 -20.07 -12.59
N ILE A 205 8.12 -20.44 -11.67
CA ILE A 205 9.50 -19.94 -11.61
C ILE A 205 10.46 -20.68 -12.55
#